data_AF-A0A6G3XYG2-F1
#
_entry.id   AF-A0A6G3XYG2-F1
#
_cell.length_a   1.000
_cell.length_b   1.000
_cell.length_c   1.000
_cell.angle_alpha   90.00
_cell.angle_beta   90.00
_cell.angle_gamma   90.00
#
_symmetry.space_group_name_H-M   'P 1'
#
loop_
_entity.id
_entity.type
_entity.pdbx_description
1 polymer ?
#
loop_
_entity_poly.entity_id
_entity_poly.type
_entity_poly.pdbx_seq_one_letter_code
_entity_poly.pdbx_strand_id
1 'polypeptide(L)'
;RSSAVTLNQAADAALRTAPGSITSIDLDDDDDDRRGNVLRWDIDITGKDGKQHELRVDAKTGKVTVDHDDDGDDRDDRADDRDDDRDDRDDRDGD
;
A
#
# COMPACT_ATOMS: atom_id res chain seq x y z
N ARG A 1 -19.03 -17.02 15.23
CA ARG A 1 -18.26 -17.54 14.08
C ARG A 1 -16.88 -17.94 14.59
N SER A 2 -16.20 -18.93 14.01
CA SER A 2 -14.83 -19.30 14.41
C SER A 2 -13.84 -18.82 13.36
N SER A 3 -12.81 -18.07 13.75
CA SER A 3 -11.69 -17.74 12.87
C SER A 3 -10.83 -18.99 12.63
N ALA A 4 -10.39 -19.20 11.39
CA ALA A 4 -9.42 -20.24 11.07
C ALA A 4 -8.00 -19.81 11.49
N VAL A 5 -7.75 -18.50 11.43
CA VAL A 5 -6.54 -17.85 11.90
C VAL A 5 -6.76 -17.38 13.34
N THR A 6 -5.92 -17.85 14.24
CA THR A 6 -5.88 -17.40 15.64
C THR A 6 -5.10 -16.10 15.79
N LEU A 7 -5.32 -15.38 16.90
CA LEU A 7 -4.58 -14.16 17.24
C LEU A 7 -3.06 -14.36 17.11
N ASN A 8 -2.53 -15.47 17.64
CA ASN A 8 -1.09 -15.76 17.58
C ASN A 8 -0.60 -15.97 16.14
N GLN A 9 -1.38 -16.64 15.29
CA GLN A 9 -1.01 -16.84 13.89
C GLN A 9 -1.04 -15.53 13.11
N ALA A 10 -2.02 -14.66 13.40
CA ALA A 10 -2.10 -13.35 12.78
C ALA A 10 -0.92 -12.46 13.21
N ALA A 11 -0.59 -12.43 14.51
CA ALA A 11 0.56 -11.73 15.07
C ALA A 11 1.89 -12.21 14.46
N ASP A 12 2.10 -13.52 14.36
CA ASP A 12 3.30 -14.10 13.76
C ASP A 12 3.41 -13.73 12.27
N ALA A 13 2.31 -13.77 11.54
CA ALA A 13 2.27 -13.41 10.12
C ALA A 13 2.55 -11.91 9.91
N ALA A 14 2.03 -11.06 10.79
CA ALA A 14 2.27 -9.62 10.76
C ALA A 14 3.72 -9.28 11.10
N LEU A 15 4.30 -9.87 12.16
CA LEU A 15 5.70 -9.66 12.55
C LEU A 15 6.71 -10.15 11.51
N ARG A 16 6.36 -11.18 10.74
CA ARG A 16 7.17 -11.65 9.60
C ARG A 16 7.21 -10.64 8.45
N THR A 17 6.16 -9.84 8.34
CA THR A 17 6.00 -8.84 7.28
C THR A 17 6.60 -7.50 7.70
N ALA A 18 6.24 -7.01 8.89
CA ALA A 18 6.76 -5.79 9.48
C ALA A 18 7.41 -6.11 10.85
N PRO A 19 8.75 -6.18 10.93
CA PRO A 19 9.43 -6.39 12.20
C PRO A 19 9.33 -5.12 13.06
N GLY A 20 8.63 -5.22 14.19
CA GLY A 20 8.43 -4.10 15.11
C GLY A 20 7.78 -4.53 16.41
N SER A 21 7.17 -3.58 17.11
CA SER A 21 6.36 -3.83 18.31
C SER A 21 4.89 -3.77 17.95
N ILE A 22 4.17 -4.86 18.17
CA ILE A 22 2.71 -4.86 18.04
C ILE A 22 2.13 -3.98 19.15
N THR A 23 1.34 -2.98 18.76
CA THR A 23 0.67 -2.05 19.69
C THR A 23 -0.82 -2.34 19.84
N SER A 24 -1.49 -2.82 18.78
CA SER A 24 -2.87 -3.31 18.85
C SER A 24 -3.09 -4.53 17.97
N ILE A 25 -4.02 -5.39 18.39
CA ILE A 25 -4.54 -6.51 17.60
C ILE A 25 -6.03 -6.60 17.86
N ASP A 26 -6.83 -6.37 16.82
CA ASP A 26 -8.28 -6.39 16.90
C ASP A 26 -8.84 -7.37 15.87
N LEU A 27 -9.82 -8.18 16.30
CA LEU A 27 -10.57 -9.03 15.40
C LEU A 27 -11.84 -8.29 15.02
N ASP A 28 -11.95 -7.89 13.76
CA ASP A 28 -13.22 -7.45 13.21
C ASP A 28 -14.06 -8.70 12.91
N ASP A 29 -14.95 -9.03 13.85
CA ASP A 29 -15.97 -10.07 13.69
C ASP A 29 -17.39 -9.54 13.55
N ASP A 30 -17.54 -8.22 13.38
CA ASP A 30 -18.83 -7.57 13.55
C ASP A 30 -19.81 -8.07 12.48
N ASP A 31 -20.86 -8.73 12.97
CA ASP A 31 -21.88 -9.39 12.16
C ASP A 31 -22.96 -8.39 11.68
N ASP A 32 -22.91 -7.15 12.17
CA ASP A 32 -23.95 -6.12 11.97
C ASP A 32 -23.69 -5.20 10.76
N ASP A 33 -22.47 -5.20 10.23
CA ASP A 33 -22.13 -4.32 9.12
C ASP A 33 -22.56 -4.90 7.77
N ARG A 34 -23.59 -4.25 7.20
CA ARG A 34 -24.16 -4.44 5.85
C ARG A 34 -23.14 -4.20 4.69
N ARG A 35 -21.85 -4.15 5.01
CA ARG A 35 -20.71 -3.78 4.16
C ARG A 35 -19.65 -4.87 4.01
N GLY A 36 -19.80 -6.02 4.65
CA GLY A 36 -18.90 -7.14 4.34
C GLY A 36 -18.71 -8.09 5.51
N ASN A 37 -19.18 -9.31 5.33
CA ASN A 37 -19.10 -10.44 6.24
C ASN A 37 -17.67 -11.02 6.37
N VAL A 38 -16.65 -10.15 6.39
CA VAL A 38 -15.24 -10.50 6.25
C VAL A 38 -14.57 -10.40 7.61
N LEU A 39 -14.47 -11.55 8.26
CA LEU A 39 -13.69 -11.77 9.46
C LEU A 39 -12.22 -11.41 9.17
N ARG A 40 -11.68 -10.35 9.76
CA ARG A 40 -10.28 -9.93 9.55
C ARG A 40 -9.63 -9.52 10.86
N TRP A 41 -8.34 -9.77 10.98
CA TRP A 41 -7.50 -9.28 12.05
C TRP A 41 -6.81 -8.01 11.58
N ASP A 42 -7.00 -6.92 12.31
CA ASP A 42 -6.29 -5.66 12.09
C ASP A 42 -5.18 -5.58 13.16
N ILE A 43 -3.92 -5.40 12.72
CA ILE A 43 -2.73 -5.46 13.57
C ILE A 43 -1.90 -4.20 13.34
N ASP A 44 -1.71 -3.43 14.40
CA ASP A 44 -0.86 -2.25 14.39
C ASP A 44 0.55 -2.59 14.89
N ILE A 45 1.55 -2.23 14.09
CA ILE A 45 2.96 -2.44 14.41
C ILE A 45 3.70 -1.11 14.37
N THR A 46 4.32 -0.73 15.49
CA THR A 46 5.29 0.35 15.52
C THR A 46 6.65 -0.19 15.11
N GLY A 47 7.13 0.27 13.94
CA GLY A 47 8.48 0.03 13.45
C GLY A 47 9.54 0.66 14.35
N LYS A 48 10.79 0.19 14.22
CA LYS A 48 11.93 0.74 14.99
C LYS A 48 12.27 2.19 14.62
N ASP A 49 11.80 2.64 13.47
CA ASP A 49 11.86 4.01 12.99
C ASP A 49 10.77 4.90 13.63
N GLY A 50 9.88 4.32 14.44
CA GLY A 50 8.76 5.00 15.07
C GLY A 50 7.54 5.18 14.15
N LYS A 51 7.57 4.60 12.94
CA LYS A 51 6.41 4.60 12.04
C LYS A 51 5.41 3.53 12.44
N GLN A 52 4.14 3.83 12.26
CA GLN A 52 3.06 2.88 12.46
C GLN A 52 2.78 2.18 11.13
N HIS A 53 2.62 0.86 11.17
CA HIS A 53 2.22 0.04 10.04
C HIS A 53 0.96 -0.72 10.44
N GLU A 54 -0.11 -0.58 9.67
CA GLU A 54 -1.32 -1.37 9.84
C GLU A 54 -1.25 -2.58 8.90
N LEU A 55 -1.44 -3.77 9.46
CA LEU A 55 -1.48 -5.03 8.73
C LEU A 55 -2.85 -5.68 8.93
N ARG A 56 -3.51 -5.96 7.82
CA ARG A 56 -4.79 -6.67 7.82
C ARG A 56 -4.57 -8.12 7.43
N VAL A 57 -5.07 -9.05 8.23
CA VAL A 57 -4.98 -10.50 8.00
C VAL A 57 -6.37 -11.07 7.85
N ASP A 58 -6.66 -11.68 6.70
CA ASP A 58 -7.92 -12.38 6.48
C ASP A 58 -8.03 -13.57 7.44
N ALA A 59 -9.01 -13.55 8.35
CA ALA A 59 -9.12 -14.54 9.41
C ALA A 59 -9.65 -15.91 8.94
N LYS A 60 -10.03 -16.03 7.66
CA LYS A 60 -10.44 -17.29 7.01
C LYS A 60 -9.30 -17.92 6.21
N THR A 61 -8.50 -17.11 5.52
CA THR A 61 -7.47 -17.58 4.57
C THR A 61 -6.04 -17.39 5.08
N GLY A 62 -5.80 -16.51 6.06
CA GLY A 62 -4.47 -16.15 6.54
C GLY A 62 -3.70 -15.22 5.60
N LYS A 63 -4.36 -14.65 4.59
CA LYS A 63 -3.75 -13.68 3.68
C LYS A 63 -3.45 -12.38 4.44
N VAL A 64 -2.18 -11.97 4.46
CA VAL A 64 -1.74 -10.69 5.02
C VAL A 64 -1.70 -9.64 3.92
N THR A 65 -2.25 -8.47 4.19
CA THR A 65 -2.14 -7.24 3.37
C THR A 65 -1.62 -6.13 4.26
N VAL A 66 -0.55 -5.48 3.84
CA VAL A 66 -0.03 -4.29 4.51
C VAL A 66 -0.77 -3.10 3.91
N ASP A 67 -1.41 -2.29 4.76
CA ASP A 67 -1.85 -0.97 4.33
C ASP A 67 -0.59 -0.08 4.36
N HIS A 68 0.19 -0.18 3.29
CA HIS A 68 1.19 0.83 3.03
C HIS A 68 0.40 1.92 2.32
N ASP A 69 0.32 3.11 2.93
CA ASP A 69 0.00 4.32 2.18
C ASP A 69 0.96 4.35 0.99
N ASP A 70 0.49 3.87 -0.17
CA ASP A 70 1.17 3.97 -1.46
C ASP A 70 1.07 5.44 -1.89
N ASP A 71 1.78 6.30 -1.15
CA ASP A 71 2.31 7.56 -1.69
C ASP A 71 3.47 7.19 -2.62
N GLY A 72 3.11 6.59 -3.77
CA GLY A 72 4.00 6.11 -4.81
C GLY A 72 3.77 6.84 -6.12
N ASP A 73 3.89 8.17 -6.09
CA ASP A 73 4.32 9.03 -7.20
C ASP A 73 3.85 8.65 -8.63
N ASP A 74 2.61 9.01 -8.98
CA ASP A 74 2.24 9.33 -10.37
C ASP A 74 2.86 10.71 -10.74
N ARG A 75 4.19 10.82 -10.76
CA ARG A 75 4.90 11.96 -11.35
C ARG A 75 5.28 11.65 -12.78
N ASP A 76 4.28 11.58 -13.65
CA ASP A 76 4.49 11.71 -15.09
C ASP A 76 4.64 13.21 -15.47
N ASP A 77 5.63 13.88 -14.89
CA ASP A 77 6.12 15.17 -15.39
C ASP A 77 6.96 14.92 -16.65
N ARG A 78 6.31 14.58 -17.77
CA ARG A 78 6.95 14.58 -19.09
C ARG A 78 7.09 16.03 -19.58
N ALA A 79 8.07 16.71 -19.01
CA ALA A 79 8.73 17.81 -19.69
C ALA A 79 9.66 17.22 -20.75
N ASP A 80 9.20 17.18 -22.00
CA ASP A 80 10.10 17.17 -23.17
C ASP A 80 9.79 18.44 -23.98
N ASP A 81 10.18 19.58 -23.40
CA ASP A 81 10.57 20.75 -24.17
C ASP A 81 11.85 20.35 -24.94
N ARG A 82 11.70 19.95 -26.20
CA ARG A 82 12.82 19.84 -27.14
C ARG A 82 12.52 20.67 -28.36
N ASP A 83 13.00 21.90 -28.30
CA ASP A 83 13.74 22.60 -29.36
C ASP A 83 13.71 21.91 -30.74
N ASP A 84 12.73 22.24 -31.58
CA ASP A 84 12.86 22.16 -33.04
C ASP A 84 13.21 23.55 -33.58
N ASP A 85 14.44 23.97 -33.29
CA ASP A 85 15.18 24.94 -34.08
C ASP A 85 15.61 24.28 -35.40
N ARG A 86 14.99 24.67 -36.54
CA ARG A 86 15.43 24.61 -37.96
C ARG A 86 14.19 24.46 -38.85
N ASP A 87 13.82 25.42 -39.70
CA ASP A 87 14.56 25.80 -40.90
C ASP A 87 14.15 27.20 -41.41
N ASP A 88 14.95 28.22 -41.10
CA ASP A 88 15.00 29.47 -41.87
C ASP A 88 16.14 29.36 -42.90
N ARG A 89 15.85 28.77 -44.07
CA ARG A 89 16.66 28.91 -45.29
C ARG A 89 15.80 28.77 -46.52
N ASP A 90 15.50 29.89 -47.17
CA ASP A 90 15.50 30.01 -48.64
C ASP A 90 15.41 31.50 -49.03
N ASP A 91 16.55 32.20 -48.95
CA ASP A 91 16.76 33.52 -49.54
C ASP A 91 18.20 33.62 -50.10
N ARG A 92 18.40 33.16 -51.36
CA ARG A 92 19.47 33.49 -52.35
C ARG A 92 19.57 32.33 -53.37
N ASP A 93 19.56 32.50 -54.69
CA ASP A 93 20.17 33.47 -55.62
C ASP A 93 19.27 33.53 -56.89
N GLY A 94 19.17 34.56 -57.73
CA GLY A 94 20.19 35.53 -58.14
C GLY A 94 20.86 35.13 -59.47
N ASP A 95 20.11 35.10 -60.59
CA ASP A 95 20.56 35.46 -61.96
C ASP A 95 19.38 35.49 -62.96
#